data_AF-A0A7W2B9N9-F1
#
_entry.id   AF-A0A7W2B9N9-F1
#
_cell.length_a   1.000
_cell.length_b   1.000
_cell.length_c   1.000
_cell.angle_alpha   90.00
_cell.angle_beta   90.00
_cell.angle_gamma   90.00
#
_symmetry.space_group_name_H-M   'P 1'
#
loop_
_entity.id
_entity.type
_entity.pdbx_description
1 polymer ?
#
loop_
_entity_poly.entity_id
_entity_poly.type
_entity_poly.pdbx_seq_one_letter_code
_entity_poly.pdbx_strand_id
1 'polypeptide(L)'
;MFDLGSWGEFLIIFVAALVLLGPKELPVVLRTAGRWIYKLRKMTAHLRAQVEPFLQEGEIEAYIKDAQTQVKAQDEALPLIKEPHAPESQGSKD
;
A
#
# COMPACT_ATOMS: atom_id res chain seq x y z
N MET A 1 8.69 -0.65 24.55
CA MET A 1 7.95 -0.42 23.29
C MET A 1 8.60 -1.31 22.25
N PHE A 2 7.86 -2.27 21.70
CA PHE A 2 8.40 -3.24 20.75
C PHE A 2 8.79 -2.52 19.47
N ASP A 3 10.08 -2.52 19.16
CA ASP A 3 10.67 -1.78 18.04
C ASP A 3 10.59 -2.67 16.80
N LEU A 4 9.50 -2.55 16.04
CA LEU A 4 9.18 -3.35 14.85
C LEU A 4 10.26 -3.19 13.76
N GLY A 5 11.38 -3.88 13.92
CA GLY A 5 12.52 -3.74 13.01
C GLY A 5 13.75 -4.57 13.37
N SER A 6 13.80 -5.18 14.56
CA SER A 6 14.93 -6.04 14.89
C SER A 6 14.81 -7.40 14.20
N TRP A 7 15.95 -7.94 13.76
CA TRP A 7 16.05 -9.29 13.18
C TRP A 7 15.48 -10.38 14.11
N GLY A 8 15.48 -10.14 15.43
CA GLY A 8 14.93 -11.05 16.43
C GLY A 8 13.41 -11.16 16.40
N GLU A 9 12.69 -10.05 16.21
CA GLU A 9 11.22 -10.08 16.17
C GLU A 9 10.69 -10.79 14.93
N PHE A 10 11.34 -10.61 13.78
CA PHE A 10 11.01 -11.39 12.57
C PHE A 10 11.18 -12.89 12.80
N LEU A 11 12.22 -13.30 13.52
CA LEU A 11 12.44 -14.70 13.89
C LEU A 11 11.32 -15.23 14.78
N ILE A 12 10.87 -14.46 15.77
CA ILE A 12 9.76 -14.83 16.66
C ILE A 12 8.47 -14.98 15.87
N ILE A 13 8.15 -14.02 14.98
CA ILE A 13 6.95 -14.08 14.14
C ILE A 13 7.01 -15.29 13.20
N PHE A 14 8.18 -15.57 12.62
CA PHE A 14 8.38 -16.72 11.75
C PHE A 14 8.18 -18.04 12.50
N VAL A 15 8.75 -18.18 13.70
CA VAL A 15 8.54 -19.35 14.56
C VAL A 15 7.07 -19.48 14.98
N ALA A 16 6.42 -18.39 15.36
CA ALA A 16 4.99 -18.40 15.68
C ALA A 16 4.15 -18.85 14.48
N ALA A 17 4.44 -18.36 13.28
CA ALA A 17 3.79 -18.78 12.05
C ALA A 17 4.04 -20.27 11.74
N LEU A 18 5.25 -20.77 11.99
CA LEU A 18 5.57 -22.20 11.86
C LEU A 18 4.80 -23.07 12.86
N VAL A 19 4.52 -22.58 14.07
CA VAL A 19 3.74 -23.32 15.06
C VAL A 19 2.25 -23.31 14.70
N LEU A 20 1.73 -22.17 14.25
CA LEU A 20 0.32 -22.00 13.86
C LEU A 20 -0.05 -22.78 12.59
N LEU A 21 0.77 -22.62 11.54
CA LEU A 21 0.53 -23.24 10.24
C LEU A 21 1.17 -24.63 10.15
N GLY A 22 2.26 -24.88 10.87
CA GLY A 22 3.06 -26.09 10.76
C GLY A 22 4.25 -25.93 9.80
N PRO A 23 5.45 -26.45 10.14
CA PRO A 23 6.64 -26.34 9.28
C PRO A 23 6.51 -27.10 7.96
N LYS A 24 5.65 -28.12 7.90
CA LYS A 24 5.38 -28.92 6.69
C LYS A 24 4.42 -28.24 5.73
N GLU A 25 3.57 -27.34 6.22
CA GLU A 25 2.54 -26.62 5.46
C GLU A 25 3.13 -25.36 4.80
N LEU A 26 4.06 -24.68 5.48
CA LEU A 26 4.76 -23.50 4.95
C LEU A 26 5.32 -23.70 3.52
N PRO A 27 6.05 -24.78 3.18
CA PRO A 27 6.54 -25.00 1.82
C PRO A 27 5.42 -25.31 0.80
N VAL A 28 4.25 -25.77 1.24
CA VAL A 28 3.08 -25.99 0.38
C VAL A 28 2.37 -24.67 0.11
N VAL A 29 2.21 -23.82 1.13
CA VAL A 29 1.64 -22.47 1.04
C VAL A 29 2.49 -21.59 0.14
N LEU A 30 3.81 -21.56 0.34
CA LEU A 30 4.77 -20.84 -0.52
C LEU A 30 4.66 -21.25 -1.98
N ARG A 31 4.59 -22.56 -2.27
CA ARG A 31 4.43 -23.07 -3.65
C ARG A 31 3.09 -22.66 -4.25
N THR A 32 2.04 -22.63 -3.45
CA THR A 32 0.70 -22.25 -3.92
C THR A 32 0.63 -20.76 -4.17
N ALA A 33 1.05 -19.93 -3.22
CA ALA A 33 1.17 -18.48 -3.38
C ALA A 33 2.06 -18.13 -4.59
N GLY A 34 3.21 -18.81 -4.74
CA GLY A 34 4.10 -18.64 -5.88
C GLY A 34 3.45 -18.94 -7.22
N ARG A 35 2.66 -20.02 -7.32
CA ARG A 35 1.88 -20.33 -8.53
C ARG A 35 0.83 -19.27 -8.83
N TRP A 36 0.17 -18.72 -7.80
CA TRP A 36 -0.82 -17.66 -7.96
C TRP A 36 -0.18 -16.36 -8.43
N ILE A 37 0.92 -15.94 -7.81
CA ILE A 37 1.70 -14.76 -8.21
C ILE A 37 2.21 -14.93 -9.65
N TYR A 38 2.71 -16.12 -10.00
CA TYR A 38 3.16 -16.42 -11.36
C TYR A 38 2.00 -16.31 -12.38
N LYS A 39 0.83 -16.85 -12.05
CA LYS A 39 -0.37 -16.76 -12.89
C LYS A 39 -0.80 -15.31 -13.07
N LEU A 40 -0.84 -14.52 -11.99
CA LEU A 40 -1.14 -13.09 -12.04
C LEU A 40 -0.13 -12.34 -12.91
N ARG A 41 1.18 -12.57 -12.72
CA ARG A 41 2.23 -11.97 -13.54
C ARG A 41 2.05 -12.28 -15.03
N LYS A 42 1.72 -13.53 -15.36
CA LYS A 42 1.45 -13.94 -16.75
C LYS A 42 0.20 -13.27 -17.32
N MET A 43 -0.86 -13.14 -16.52
CA MET A 43 -2.07 -12.42 -16.91
C MET A 43 -1.77 -10.94 -17.17
N THR A 44 -1.05 -10.26 -16.27
CA THR A 44 -0.65 -8.85 -16.47
C THR A 44 0.25 -8.67 -17.69
N ALA A 45 1.15 -9.62 -17.98
CA ALA A 45 1.95 -9.57 -19.21
C ALA A 45 1.07 -9.66 -20.48
N HIS A 46 0.00 -10.45 -20.44
CA HIS A 46 -0.99 -10.52 -21.51
C HIS A 46 -1.83 -9.25 -21.62
N LEU A 47 -2.18 -8.61 -20.50
CA LEU A 47 -2.86 -7.31 -20.50
C LEU A 47 -1.96 -6.24 -21.12
N ARG A 48 -0.69 -6.16 -20.69
CA ARG A 48 0.29 -5.24 -21.28
C ARG A 48 0.45 -5.46 -22.78
N ALA A 49 0.61 -6.70 -23.22
CA ALA A 49 0.75 -7.02 -24.65
C ALA A 49 -0.49 -6.63 -25.49
N GLN A 50 -1.69 -6.70 -24.92
CA GLN A 50 -2.92 -6.26 -25.58
C GLN A 50 -3.09 -4.74 -25.55
N VAL A 51 -2.50 -4.06 -24.56
CA VAL A 51 -2.61 -2.62 -24.34
C VAL A 51 -1.51 -1.84 -25.06
N GLU A 52 -0.35 -2.44 -25.32
CA GLU A 52 0.76 -1.90 -26.12
C GLU A 52 0.34 -1.25 -27.45
N PRO A 53 -0.53 -1.86 -28.29
CA PRO A 53 -0.98 -1.24 -29.54
C PRO A 53 -1.85 0.02 -29.34
N PHE A 54 -2.45 0.20 -28.16
CA PHE A 54 -3.25 1.39 -27.81
C PHE A 54 -2.43 2.43 -27.03
N LEU A 55 -1.38 2.00 -26.31
CA LEU A 55 -0.43 2.87 -25.61
C LEU A 55 0.35 3.80 -26.53
N GLN A 56 0.61 3.35 -27.76
CA GLN A 56 1.37 4.13 -28.75
C GLN A 56 0.64 5.41 -29.18
N GLU A 57 -0.66 5.55 -28.88
CA GLU A 57 -1.48 6.75 -29.12
C GLU A 57 -1.64 7.66 -27.88
N GLY A 58 -1.03 7.34 -26.73
CA GLY A 58 -0.89 8.28 -25.60
C GLY A 58 -2.11 8.42 -24.66
N GLU A 59 -3.19 7.67 -24.86
CA GLU A 59 -4.41 7.79 -24.03
C GLU A 59 -4.20 7.33 -22.57
N ILE A 60 -3.35 6.34 -22.32
CA ILE A 60 -3.19 5.76 -20.97
C ILE A 60 -2.42 6.68 -20.02
N GLU A 61 -1.53 7.52 -20.56
CA GLU A 61 -0.82 8.52 -19.77
C GLU A 61 -1.76 9.63 -19.28
N ALA A 62 -2.80 9.96 -20.06
CA ALA A 62 -3.87 10.86 -19.65
C ALA A 62 -4.72 10.27 -18.51
N TYR A 63 -5.12 8.99 -18.60
CA TYR A 63 -5.88 8.31 -17.54
C TYR A 63 -5.12 8.24 -16.20
N ILE A 64 -3.81 7.98 -16.23
CA ILE A 64 -2.98 7.95 -15.02
C ILE A 64 -2.88 9.34 -14.39
N LYS A 65 -2.78 10.40 -15.21
CA LYS A 65 -2.71 11.79 -14.75
C LYS A 65 -4.01 12.27 -14.12
N ASP A 66 -5.15 11.90 -14.71
CA ASP A 66 -6.47 12.24 -14.17
C ASP A 66 -6.78 11.51 -12.86
N ALA A 67 -6.38 10.24 -12.74
CA ALA A 67 -6.51 9.48 -11.49
C ALA A 67 -5.67 10.10 -10.36
N GLN A 68 -4.43 10.52 -10.64
CA GLN A 68 -3.59 11.22 -9.67
C GLN A 68 -4.15 12.59 -9.28
N THR A 69 -4.77 13.31 -10.22
CA THR A 69 -5.38 14.62 -9.96
C THR A 69 -6.60 14.48 -9.04
N GLN A 70 -7.41 13.42 -9.21
CA GLN A 70 -8.55 13.13 -8.33
C GLN A 70 -8.13 12.70 -6.92
N VAL A 71 -7.03 11.95 -6.78
CA VAL A 71 -6.47 11.60 -5.46
C VAL A 71 -5.95 12.85 -4.74
N LYS A 72 -5.22 13.72 -5.45
CA LYS A 72 -4.73 15.00 -4.88
C LYS A 72 -5.86 15.97 -4.53
N ALA A 73 -6.90 16.05 -5.36
CA ALA A 73 -8.07 16.86 -5.07
C ALA A 73 -8.86 16.34 -3.85
N GLN A 74 -8.80 15.04 -3.56
CA GLN A 74 -9.34 14.46 -2.33
C GLN A 74 -8.48 14.78 -1.11
N ASP A 75 -7.15 14.77 -1.24
CA ASP A 75 -6.23 15.16 -0.17
C ASP A 75 -6.28 16.69 0.12
N GLU A 76 -6.52 17.53 -0.89
CA GLU A 76 -6.69 18.98 -0.71
C GLU A 76 -8.04 19.38 -0.12
N ALA A 77 -9.07 18.52 -0.16
CA ALA A 77 -10.41 18.83 0.35
C ALA A 77 -10.56 18.70 1.89
N LEU A 78 -9.50 18.34 2.62
CA LEU A 78 -9.50 18.32 4.09
C LEU A 78 -8.37 19.15 4.73
N PRO A 79 -8.35 20.49 4.60
CA PRO A 79 -7.53 21.35 5.43
C PRO A 79 -8.20 21.77 6.76
N LEU A 80 -9.32 21.17 7.18
CA LEU A 80 -10.04 21.62 8.39
C LEU A 80 -9.60 21.00 9.72
N ILE A 81 -8.47 20.29 9.80
CA ILE A 81 -7.92 19.85 11.11
C ILE A 81 -6.42 20.11 11.22
N LYS A 82 -5.98 21.33 10.91
CA LYS A 82 -4.71 21.82 11.45
C LYS A 82 -4.64 23.34 11.50
N GLU A 83 -5.40 23.94 12.41
CA GLU A 83 -5.11 25.26 12.99
C GLU A 83 -5.53 25.23 14.49
N PRO A 84 -4.87 26.02 15.33
CA PRO A 84 -4.31 25.57 16.61
C PRO A 84 -5.12 26.04 17.82
N HIS A 85 -5.39 25.15 18.77
CA HIS A 85 -5.80 25.58 20.11
C HIS A 85 -4.57 25.99 20.92
N ALA A 86 -4.12 27.21 20.72
CA ALA A 86 -3.43 27.98 21.75
C ALA A 86 -4.43 28.99 22.31
N PRO A 87 -4.86 28.89 23.59
CA PRO A 87 -5.67 29.94 24.18
C PRO A 87 -4.71 31.06 24.62
N GLU A 88 -4.52 32.05 23.76
CA GLU A 88 -3.95 33.33 24.17
C GLU A 88 -4.86 34.47 23.70
N SER A 89 -5.77 34.89 24.57
CA SER A 89 -6.23 36.27 24.70
C SER A 89 -6.75 36.44 26.13
N GLN A 90 -5.98 37.13 26.98
CA GLN A 90 -6.22 38.53 27.31
C GLN A 90 -7.65 38.78 27.83
N GLY A 91 -7.82 38.57 29.13
CA GLY A 91 -8.79 39.32 29.93
C GLY A 91 -8.08 40.51 30.56
N SER A 92 -8.23 41.67 29.93
CA SER A 92 -8.00 42.99 30.53
C SER A 92 -9.33 43.50 31.11
N LYS A 93 -9.24 44.25 32.21
CA LYS A 93 -10.31 44.91 33.00
C LYS A 93 -10.94 43.97 34.04
N ASP A 94 -10.93 44.25 35.35
CA ASP A 94 -10.93 45.51 36.11
C ASP A 94 -10.01 45.47 37.35
#